data_AF-T0YRD4-F1
#
_entry.id   AF-T0YRD4-F1
#
_cell.length_a   1.000
_cell.length_b   1.000
_cell.length_c   1.000
_cell.angle_alpha   90.00
_cell.angle_beta   90.00
_cell.angle_gamma   90.00
#
_symmetry.space_group_name_H-M   'P 1'
#
loop_
_entity.id
_entity.type
_entity.pdbx_description
1 polymer ?
#
loop_
_entity_poly.entity_id
_entity_poly.type
_entity_poly.pdbx_seq_one_letter_code
_entity_poly.pdbx_strand_id
1 'polypeptide(L)'
;ETARVQSQVNALQVRMENLSRQAERLAGQKSQLSARITELEQQAATLQLQREELTGHIQALRSRIDEIRGRQQANNQLLSELLNQLGKKREARSGLQSRQAVLEDLQRRREGVSDAVREVLKTRDAGQGFLYVKGMVGELFEADLEIAPVVEAALGDLQNALLIEHHADLLADCDAWSKQAGRITAICLDSLPGYREDGHWCLPENSAAPRMIDLVRYPAEYKPLALHLLGRTILVDTLAEANAMRSSGGRGYRFVTRRGEVAQSDGMIQLGDLSRKVGAITRRGELNRVAEDLHQLDAEITTLAQQSGQCDQNGK
;
A
#
# COMPACT_ATOMS: atom_id res chain seq x y z
N GLU A 1 69.37 115.11 0.82
CA GLU A 1 69.20 113.76 0.23
C GLU A 1 69.24 112.63 1.26
N THR A 2 70.04 112.73 2.33
CA THR A 2 70.18 111.71 3.40
C THR A 2 68.88 111.36 4.15
N ALA A 3 68.01 112.33 4.46
CA ALA A 3 66.73 112.07 5.15
C ALA A 3 65.73 111.24 4.30
N ARG A 4 65.80 111.35 2.97
CA ARG A 4 64.95 110.60 2.04
C ARG A 4 65.41 109.14 1.89
N VAL A 5 66.72 108.91 1.98
CA VAL A 5 67.30 107.56 2.00
C VAL A 5 67.02 106.86 3.35
N GLN A 6 67.13 107.57 4.47
CA GLN A 6 66.83 107.02 5.79
C GLN A 6 65.35 106.63 5.95
N SER A 7 64.42 107.44 5.42
CA SER A 7 62.99 107.09 5.43
C SER A 7 62.69 105.89 4.52
N GLN A 8 63.44 105.73 3.41
CA GLN A 8 63.34 104.56 2.55
C GLN A 8 63.87 103.29 3.23
N VAL A 9 64.98 103.38 3.98
CA VAL A 9 65.53 102.25 4.76
C VAL A 9 64.57 101.81 5.86
N ASN A 10 64.01 102.75 6.63
CA ASN A 10 63.02 102.42 7.66
C ASN A 10 61.73 101.84 7.06
N ALA A 11 61.26 102.37 5.93
CA ALA A 11 60.11 101.82 5.22
C ALA A 11 60.37 100.40 4.70
N LEU A 12 61.58 100.11 4.23
CA LEU A 12 62.01 98.78 3.80
C LEU A 12 62.15 97.81 4.99
N GLN A 13 62.66 98.25 6.14
CA GLN A 13 62.73 97.44 7.38
C GLN A 13 61.35 97.05 7.89
N VAL A 14 60.42 98.01 8.00
CA VAL A 14 59.03 97.72 8.39
C VAL A 14 58.37 96.77 7.38
N ARG A 15 58.68 96.92 6.09
CA ARG A 15 58.20 95.99 5.05
C ARG A 15 58.81 94.60 5.20
N MET A 16 60.08 94.47 5.55
CA MET A 16 60.73 93.18 5.83
C MET A 16 60.15 92.49 7.06
N GLU A 17 59.93 93.20 8.17
CA GLU A 17 59.30 92.62 9.36
C GLU A 17 57.85 92.18 9.10
N ASN A 18 57.08 92.98 8.35
CA ASN A 18 55.73 92.59 7.96
C ASN A 18 55.73 91.35 7.04
N LEU A 19 56.69 91.27 6.12
CA LEU A 19 56.87 90.09 5.27
C LEU A 19 57.34 88.87 6.08
N SER A 20 58.19 89.03 7.10
CA SER A 20 58.62 87.90 7.95
C SER A 20 57.47 87.39 8.82
N ARG A 21 56.67 88.27 9.42
CA ARG A 21 55.45 87.88 10.17
C ARG A 21 54.41 87.23 9.27
N GLN A 22 54.26 87.70 8.02
CA GLN A 22 53.41 87.04 7.03
C GLN A 22 53.96 85.65 6.68
N ALA A 23 55.27 85.50 6.50
CA ALA A 23 55.91 84.21 6.20
C ALA A 23 55.74 83.22 7.36
N GLU A 24 55.92 83.64 8.61
CA GLU A 24 55.69 82.81 9.80
C GLU A 24 54.22 82.40 9.93
N ARG A 25 53.28 83.33 9.71
CA ARG A 25 51.85 83.01 9.73
C ARG A 25 51.48 82.00 8.64
N LEU A 26 51.99 82.21 7.42
CA LEU A 26 51.78 81.29 6.30
C LEU A 26 52.44 79.92 6.55
N ALA A 27 53.61 79.88 7.18
CA ALA A 27 54.27 78.63 7.57
C ALA A 27 53.47 77.87 8.63
N GLY A 28 52.94 78.56 9.64
CA GLY A 28 52.04 77.98 10.65
C GLY A 28 50.74 77.46 10.04
N GLN A 29 50.12 78.22 9.14
CA GLN A 29 48.94 77.78 8.39
C GLN A 29 49.24 76.55 7.50
N LYS A 30 50.39 76.53 6.82
CA LYS A 30 50.85 75.38 6.03
C LYS A 30 51.03 74.15 6.91
N SER A 31 51.63 74.30 8.09
CA SER A 31 51.82 73.20 9.05
C SER A 31 50.50 72.65 9.59
N GLN A 32 49.53 73.52 9.90
CA GLN A 32 48.20 73.10 10.36
C GLN A 32 47.44 72.38 9.25
N LEU A 33 47.48 72.91 8.02
CA LEU A 33 46.88 72.28 6.86
C LEU A 33 47.53 70.92 6.56
N SER A 34 48.86 70.78 6.67
CA SER A 34 49.52 69.48 6.48
C SER A 34 49.14 68.45 7.54
N ALA A 35 48.97 68.87 8.80
CA ALA A 35 48.47 68.00 9.86
C ALA A 35 47.02 67.57 9.61
N ARG A 36 46.19 68.49 9.10
CA ARG A 36 44.80 68.19 8.76
C ARG A 36 44.68 67.25 7.57
N ILE A 37 45.53 67.40 6.56
CA ILE A 37 45.60 66.50 5.40
C ILE A 37 45.96 65.09 5.86
N THR A 38 47.01 64.94 6.68
CA THR A 38 47.43 63.61 7.18
C THR A 38 46.37 62.96 8.08
N GLU A 39 45.67 63.72 8.92
CA GLU A 39 44.53 63.21 9.70
C GLU A 39 43.38 62.72 8.78
N LEU A 40 43.02 63.51 7.76
CA LEU A 40 41.99 63.14 6.79
C LEU A 40 42.39 61.94 5.94
N GLU A 41 43.67 61.80 5.57
CA GLU A 41 44.20 60.64 4.85
C GLU A 41 44.09 59.37 5.70
N GLN A 42 44.42 59.43 6.99
CA GLN A 42 44.25 58.31 7.91
C GLN A 42 42.77 57.93 8.08
N GLN A 43 41.88 58.91 8.23
CA GLN A 43 40.43 58.68 8.31
C GLN A 43 39.88 58.07 7.02
N ALA A 44 40.35 58.52 5.85
CA ALA A 44 39.96 57.95 4.57
C ALA A 44 40.42 56.49 4.46
N ALA A 45 41.64 56.17 4.88
CA ALA A 45 42.16 54.81 4.88
C ALA A 45 41.37 53.87 5.82
N THR A 46 41.02 54.32 7.03
CA THR A 46 40.21 53.52 7.95
C THR A 46 38.79 53.29 7.45
N LEU A 47 38.14 54.33 6.91
CA LEU A 47 36.81 54.20 6.29
C LEU A 47 36.83 53.28 5.07
N GLN A 48 37.91 53.30 4.28
CA GLN A 48 38.09 52.43 3.13
C GLN A 48 38.16 50.95 3.57
N LEU A 49 38.95 50.62 4.59
CA LEU A 49 39.03 49.27 5.15
C LEU A 49 37.69 48.79 5.71
N GLN A 50 36.99 49.65 6.47
CA GLN A 50 35.65 49.34 6.98
C GLN A 50 34.65 49.09 5.85
N ARG A 51 34.72 49.87 4.76
CA ARG A 51 33.87 49.67 3.59
C ARG A 51 34.14 48.32 2.94
N GLU A 52 35.40 47.94 2.78
CA GLU A 52 35.81 46.66 2.21
C GLU A 52 35.31 45.47 3.06
N GLU A 53 35.48 45.55 4.39
CA GLU A 53 34.97 44.56 5.33
C GLU A 53 33.44 44.41 5.24
N LEU A 54 32.71 45.54 5.28
CA LEU A 54 31.25 45.55 5.15
C LEU A 54 30.79 44.98 3.80
N THR A 55 31.50 45.27 2.71
CA THR A 55 31.17 44.67 1.40
C THR A 55 31.38 43.16 1.38
N GLY A 56 32.43 42.66 2.05
CA GLY A 56 32.65 41.23 2.23
C GLY A 56 31.53 40.56 3.02
N HIS A 57 31.11 41.17 4.14
CA HIS A 57 29.97 40.68 4.94
C HIS A 57 28.67 40.67 4.14
N ILE A 58 28.39 41.70 3.34
CA ILE A 58 27.21 41.75 2.48
C ILE A 58 27.23 40.62 1.45
N GLN A 59 28.38 40.34 0.82
CA GLN A 59 28.50 39.24 -0.14
C GLN A 59 28.28 37.88 0.52
N ALA A 60 28.85 37.64 1.71
CA ALA A 60 28.66 36.41 2.46
C ALA A 60 27.21 36.22 2.93
N LEU A 61 26.52 37.29 3.33
CA LEU A 61 25.10 37.23 3.68
C LEU A 61 24.23 36.94 2.46
N ARG A 62 24.55 37.53 1.30
CA ARG A 62 23.82 37.26 0.04
C ARG A 62 23.95 35.80 -0.39
N SER A 63 25.15 35.24 -0.39
CA SER A 63 25.34 33.83 -0.76
C SER A 63 24.59 32.90 0.20
N ARG A 64 24.58 33.21 1.50
CA ARG A 64 23.83 32.44 2.50
C ARG A 64 22.32 32.54 2.30
N ILE A 65 21.80 33.70 1.92
CA ILE A 65 20.38 33.88 1.56
C ILE A 65 20.00 33.03 0.36
N ASP A 66 20.82 33.03 -0.70
CA ASP A 66 20.54 32.26 -1.91
C ASP A 66 20.61 30.75 -1.65
N GLU A 67 21.55 30.30 -0.83
CA GLU A 67 21.62 28.89 -0.38
C GLU A 67 20.37 28.48 0.39
N ILE A 68 19.94 29.31 1.37
CA ILE A 68 18.72 29.04 2.15
C ILE A 68 17.48 29.01 1.25
N ARG A 69 17.36 29.94 0.30
CA ARG A 69 16.26 29.94 -0.68
C ARG A 69 16.25 28.68 -1.54
N GLY A 70 17.42 28.25 -2.02
CA GLY A 70 17.55 27.02 -2.81
C GLY A 70 17.09 25.80 -2.02
N ARG A 71 17.51 25.69 -0.75
CA ARG A 71 17.06 24.61 0.16
C ARG A 71 15.56 24.66 0.42
N GLN A 72 15.00 25.85 0.66
CA GLN A 72 13.56 26.03 0.88
C GLN A 72 12.75 25.63 -0.35
N GLN A 73 13.17 26.02 -1.55
CA GLN A 73 12.52 25.63 -2.80
C GLN A 73 12.56 24.11 -3.01
N ALA A 74 13.71 23.48 -2.77
CA ALA A 74 13.85 22.02 -2.90
C ALA A 74 12.95 21.29 -1.88
N ASN A 75 12.89 21.76 -0.63
CA ASN A 75 12.04 21.16 0.40
C ASN A 75 10.54 21.32 0.07
N ASN A 76 10.12 22.48 -0.44
CA ASN A 76 8.75 22.70 -0.89
C ASN A 76 8.36 21.78 -2.06
N GLN A 77 9.27 21.55 -3.01
CA GLN A 77 9.06 20.61 -4.11
C GLN A 77 8.90 19.17 -3.61
N LEU A 78 9.79 18.75 -2.70
CA LEU A 78 9.72 17.42 -2.09
C LEU A 78 8.42 17.23 -1.29
N LEU A 79 8.02 18.22 -0.49
CA LEU A 79 6.78 18.18 0.27
C LEU A 79 5.55 18.06 -0.64
N SER A 80 5.51 18.83 -1.74
CA SER A 80 4.43 18.75 -2.74
C SER A 80 4.32 17.35 -3.35
N GLU A 81 5.45 16.74 -3.72
CA GLU A 81 5.49 15.38 -4.27
C GLU A 81 5.01 14.34 -3.25
N LEU A 82 5.48 14.41 -2.00
CA LEU A 82 5.04 13.52 -0.93
C LEU A 82 3.54 13.63 -0.66
N LEU A 83 2.99 14.85 -0.62
CA LEU A 83 1.55 15.07 -0.44
C LEU A 83 0.73 14.52 -1.61
N ASN A 84 1.22 14.65 -2.85
CA ASN A 84 0.57 14.08 -4.03
C ASN A 84 0.55 12.55 -3.98
N GLN A 85 1.69 11.92 -3.66
CA GLN A 85 1.79 10.46 -3.49
C GLN A 85 0.86 9.97 -2.38
N LEU A 86 0.84 10.65 -1.24
CA LEU A 86 -0.05 10.35 -0.13
C LEU A 86 -1.53 10.49 -0.52
N GLY A 87 -1.88 11.51 -1.31
CA GLY A 87 -3.22 11.66 -1.88
C GLY A 87 -3.64 10.47 -2.74
N LYS A 88 -2.80 10.08 -3.71
CA LYS A 88 -3.04 8.92 -4.60
C LYS A 88 -3.20 7.61 -3.81
N LYS A 89 -2.37 7.40 -2.79
CA LYS A 89 -2.43 6.19 -1.94
C LYS A 89 -3.69 6.16 -1.09
N ARG A 90 -4.13 7.30 -0.53
CA ARG A 90 -5.41 7.38 0.18
C ARG A 90 -6.60 7.13 -0.73
N GLU A 91 -6.59 7.64 -1.96
CA GLU A 91 -7.64 7.38 -2.94
C GLU A 91 -7.73 5.88 -3.29
N ALA A 92 -6.58 5.24 -3.57
CA ALA A 92 -6.51 3.80 -3.80
C ALA A 92 -7.05 3.00 -2.62
N ARG A 93 -6.74 3.43 -1.38
CA ARG A 93 -7.25 2.81 -0.15
C ARG A 93 -8.76 2.90 -0.07
N SER A 94 -9.34 4.08 -0.30
CA SER A 94 -10.78 4.26 -0.31
C SER A 94 -11.46 3.38 -1.38
N GLY A 95 -10.83 3.22 -2.55
CA GLY A 95 -11.28 2.30 -3.59
C GLY A 95 -11.31 0.84 -3.11
N LEU A 96 -10.24 0.36 -2.48
CA LEU A 96 -10.18 -1.00 -1.92
C LEU A 96 -11.19 -1.23 -0.80
N GLN A 97 -11.37 -0.25 0.10
CA GLN A 97 -12.39 -0.33 1.16
C GLN A 97 -13.81 -0.41 0.61
N SER A 98 -14.10 0.36 -0.45
CA SER A 98 -15.40 0.27 -1.14
C SER A 98 -15.62 -1.10 -1.75
N ARG A 99 -14.60 -1.65 -2.43
CA ARG A 99 -14.65 -3.02 -2.97
C ARG A 99 -14.84 -4.07 -1.89
N GLN A 100 -14.11 -3.96 -0.78
CA GLN A 100 -14.27 -4.85 0.37
C GLN A 100 -15.72 -4.85 0.88
N ALA A 101 -16.30 -3.67 1.09
CA ALA A 101 -17.66 -3.54 1.59
C ALA A 101 -18.69 -4.18 0.63
N VAL A 102 -18.49 -4.06 -0.69
CA VAL A 102 -19.33 -4.72 -1.69
C VAL A 102 -19.18 -6.24 -1.58
N LEU A 103 -17.96 -6.77 -1.56
CA LEU A 103 -17.71 -8.21 -1.44
C LEU A 103 -18.29 -8.80 -0.15
N GLU A 104 -18.17 -8.10 0.98
CA GLU A 104 -18.74 -8.49 2.26
C GLU A 104 -20.28 -8.50 2.21
N ASP A 105 -20.91 -7.53 1.55
CA ASP A 105 -22.36 -7.50 1.37
C ASP A 105 -22.84 -8.67 0.50
N LEU A 106 -22.15 -8.95 -0.62
CA LEU A 106 -22.44 -10.10 -1.48
C LEU A 106 -22.33 -11.42 -0.69
N GLN A 107 -21.28 -11.57 0.13
CA GLN A 107 -21.08 -12.74 0.98
C GLN A 107 -22.17 -12.88 2.04
N ARG A 108 -22.50 -11.79 2.75
CA ARG A 108 -23.56 -11.76 3.76
C ARG A 108 -24.93 -12.11 3.17
N ARG A 109 -25.23 -11.61 1.96
CA ARG A 109 -26.45 -11.95 1.23
C ARG A 109 -26.44 -13.36 0.66
N ARG A 110 -25.30 -14.07 0.72
CA ARG A 110 -25.11 -15.38 0.09
C ARG A 110 -25.57 -15.35 -1.36
N GLU A 111 -25.12 -14.33 -2.09
CA GLU A 111 -25.41 -14.22 -3.52
C GLU A 111 -24.87 -15.45 -4.27
N GLY A 112 -25.61 -15.92 -5.26
CA GLY A 112 -25.29 -17.12 -6.03
C GLY A 112 -25.77 -18.44 -5.41
N VAL A 113 -26.18 -18.44 -4.13
CA VAL A 113 -26.79 -19.59 -3.45
C VAL A 113 -28.30 -19.65 -3.75
N SER A 114 -28.89 -20.85 -3.76
CA SER A 114 -30.33 -21.03 -3.95
C SER A 114 -31.14 -20.38 -2.81
N ASP A 115 -32.33 -19.89 -3.11
CA ASP A 115 -33.18 -19.20 -2.14
C ASP A 115 -33.56 -20.10 -0.96
N ALA A 116 -33.80 -21.40 -1.22
CA ALA A 116 -34.09 -22.40 -0.19
C ALA A 116 -32.97 -22.53 0.85
N VAL A 117 -31.72 -22.62 0.39
CA VAL A 117 -30.55 -22.70 1.30
C VAL A 117 -30.36 -21.39 2.05
N ARG A 118 -30.58 -20.24 1.38
CA ARG A 118 -30.49 -18.92 2.01
C ARG A 118 -31.54 -18.75 3.11
N GLU A 119 -32.77 -19.21 2.90
CA GLU A 119 -33.85 -19.16 3.88
C GLU A 119 -33.54 -19.98 5.12
N VAL A 120 -33.13 -21.24 4.96
CA VAL A 120 -32.72 -22.12 6.08
C VAL A 120 -31.63 -21.46 6.92
N LEU A 121 -30.58 -20.95 6.26
CA LEU A 121 -29.48 -20.33 6.98
C LEU A 121 -29.91 -19.00 7.64
N LYS A 122 -30.83 -18.23 7.05
CA LYS A 122 -31.40 -17.04 7.69
C LYS A 122 -32.19 -17.39 8.96
N THR A 123 -33.03 -18.42 8.91
CA THR A 123 -33.79 -18.91 10.09
C THR A 123 -32.86 -19.37 11.20
N ARG A 124 -31.78 -20.06 10.83
CA ARG A 124 -30.70 -20.43 11.77
C ARG A 124 -30.00 -19.21 12.36
N ASP A 125 -29.57 -18.28 11.51
CA ASP A 125 -28.84 -17.07 11.94
C ASP A 125 -29.71 -16.19 12.86
N ALA A 126 -31.04 -16.25 12.73
CA ALA A 126 -32.01 -15.61 13.63
C ALA A 126 -32.29 -16.39 14.92
N GLY A 127 -31.75 -17.59 15.09
CA GLY A 127 -31.98 -18.45 16.27
C GLY A 127 -33.36 -19.12 16.30
N GLN A 128 -34.05 -19.21 15.15
CA GLN A 128 -35.46 -19.62 15.08
C GLN A 128 -35.68 -21.07 14.60
N GLY A 129 -34.62 -21.78 14.21
CA GLY A 129 -34.69 -23.17 13.73
C GLY A 129 -33.38 -23.63 13.10
N PHE A 130 -33.26 -24.93 12.79
CA PHE A 130 -32.09 -25.51 12.11
C PHE A 130 -30.74 -25.23 12.79
N LEU A 131 -30.71 -25.11 14.12
CA LEU A 131 -29.52 -24.72 14.88
C LEU A 131 -28.34 -25.71 14.74
N TYR A 132 -28.63 -26.96 14.37
CA TYR A 132 -27.63 -27.99 14.08
C TYR A 132 -26.93 -27.82 12.72
N VAL A 133 -27.41 -26.91 11.86
CA VAL A 133 -26.79 -26.63 10.55
C VAL A 133 -25.57 -25.72 10.74
N LYS A 134 -24.36 -26.24 10.54
CA LYS A 134 -23.11 -25.50 10.75
C LYS A 134 -22.85 -24.42 9.72
N GLY A 135 -23.32 -24.59 8.48
CA GLY A 135 -23.05 -23.66 7.38
C GLY A 135 -23.14 -24.35 6.04
N MET A 136 -22.59 -23.69 5.01
CA MET A 136 -22.41 -24.31 3.69
C MET A 136 -21.02 -24.92 3.56
N VAL A 137 -20.91 -25.99 2.78
CA VAL A 137 -19.61 -26.62 2.46
C VAL A 137 -18.62 -25.62 1.84
N GLY A 138 -19.07 -24.74 0.95
CA GLY A 138 -18.21 -23.73 0.35
C GLY A 138 -17.71 -22.68 1.35
N GLU A 139 -18.37 -22.51 2.50
CA GLU A 139 -17.89 -21.64 3.58
C GLU A 139 -16.81 -22.32 4.43
N LEU A 140 -16.56 -23.61 4.28
CA LEU A 140 -15.55 -24.37 5.02
C LEU A 140 -14.15 -24.22 4.44
N PHE A 141 -14.07 -24.08 3.12
CA PHE A 141 -12.80 -24.10 2.39
C PHE A 141 -12.31 -22.69 2.12
N GLU A 142 -11.00 -22.53 2.22
CA GLU A 142 -10.27 -21.36 1.77
C GLU A 142 -9.23 -21.79 0.76
N ALA A 143 -9.02 -20.97 -0.27
CA ALA A 143 -8.02 -21.19 -1.28
C ALA A 143 -7.45 -19.83 -1.72
N ASP A 144 -6.26 -19.85 -2.30
CA ASP A 144 -5.70 -18.66 -2.91
C ASP A 144 -6.54 -18.24 -4.13
N LEU A 145 -6.60 -16.94 -4.40
CA LEU A 145 -7.51 -16.36 -5.40
C LEU A 145 -7.38 -17.02 -6.78
N GLU A 146 -6.17 -17.42 -7.17
CA GLU A 146 -5.88 -18.05 -8.45
C GLU A 146 -6.48 -19.46 -8.60
N ILE A 147 -6.61 -20.19 -7.49
CA ILE A 147 -7.07 -21.59 -7.47
C ILE A 147 -8.54 -21.68 -7.02
N ALA A 148 -9.04 -20.71 -6.26
CA ALA A 148 -10.39 -20.73 -5.71
C ALA A 148 -11.52 -21.04 -6.72
N PRO A 149 -11.55 -20.48 -7.95
CA PRO A 149 -12.56 -20.84 -8.95
C PRO A 149 -12.49 -22.33 -9.35
N VAL A 150 -11.28 -22.89 -9.39
CA VAL A 150 -11.04 -24.29 -9.73
C VAL A 150 -11.51 -25.21 -8.60
N VAL A 151 -11.34 -24.81 -7.35
CA VAL A 151 -11.92 -25.52 -6.19
C VAL A 151 -13.45 -25.50 -6.26
N GLU A 152 -14.05 -24.36 -6.58
CA GLU A 152 -15.50 -24.23 -6.73
C GLU A 152 -16.05 -25.11 -7.85
N ALA A 153 -15.35 -25.18 -8.99
CA ALA A 153 -15.68 -26.11 -10.06
C ALA A 153 -15.56 -27.56 -9.60
N ALA A 154 -14.49 -27.91 -8.89
CA ALA A 154 -14.28 -29.25 -8.36
C ALA A 154 -15.36 -29.69 -7.36
N LEU A 155 -15.87 -28.77 -6.53
CA LEU A 155 -16.98 -29.02 -5.62
C LEU A 155 -18.34 -29.04 -6.33
N GLY A 156 -18.50 -28.25 -7.40
CA GLY A 156 -19.75 -28.11 -8.13
C GLY A 156 -20.88 -27.65 -7.21
N ASP A 157 -22.06 -28.25 -7.33
CA ASP A 157 -23.23 -27.91 -6.50
C ASP A 157 -23.04 -28.24 -5.01
N LEU A 158 -22.10 -29.14 -4.67
CA LEU A 158 -21.85 -29.52 -3.27
C LEU A 158 -21.30 -28.35 -2.46
N GLN A 159 -20.73 -27.32 -3.09
CA GLN A 159 -20.33 -26.10 -2.38
C GLN A 159 -21.51 -25.41 -1.68
N ASN A 160 -22.74 -25.59 -2.19
CA ASN A 160 -23.96 -25.03 -1.60
C ASN A 160 -24.66 -26.00 -0.63
N ALA A 161 -24.10 -27.20 -0.40
CA ALA A 161 -24.70 -28.17 0.50
C ALA A 161 -24.59 -27.70 1.96
N LEU A 162 -25.62 -27.97 2.74
CA LEU A 162 -25.67 -27.68 4.17
C LEU A 162 -24.89 -28.72 4.97
N LEU A 163 -24.08 -28.26 5.90
CA LEU A 163 -23.28 -29.12 6.78
C LEU A 163 -24.00 -29.39 8.09
N ILE A 164 -24.14 -30.67 8.46
CA ILE A 164 -24.85 -31.13 9.66
C ILE A 164 -23.98 -32.15 10.39
N GLU A 165 -23.89 -32.08 11.72
CA GLU A 165 -23.11 -33.04 12.51
C GLU A 165 -23.75 -34.43 12.55
N HIS A 166 -25.03 -34.49 12.93
CA HIS A 166 -25.74 -35.74 13.14
C HIS A 166 -26.97 -35.87 12.22
N HIS A 167 -27.06 -36.98 11.48
CA HIS A 167 -28.20 -37.24 10.60
C HIS A 167 -29.54 -37.33 11.35
N ALA A 168 -29.51 -37.72 12.63
CA ALA A 168 -30.69 -37.81 13.49
C ALA A 168 -31.38 -36.45 13.67
N ASP A 169 -30.62 -35.36 13.77
CA ASP A 169 -31.16 -34.00 13.94
C ASP A 169 -31.95 -33.55 12.70
N LEU A 170 -31.46 -33.91 11.51
CA LEU A 170 -32.18 -33.65 10.26
C LEU A 170 -33.49 -34.44 10.19
N LEU A 171 -33.49 -35.70 10.63
CA LEU A 171 -34.69 -36.55 10.63
C LEU A 171 -35.73 -36.12 11.65
N ALA A 172 -35.31 -35.61 12.82
CA ALA A 172 -36.20 -35.08 13.85
C ALA A 172 -37.01 -33.87 13.36
N ASP A 173 -36.47 -33.11 12.41
CA ASP A 173 -37.06 -31.90 11.84
C ASP A 173 -37.68 -32.14 10.44
N CYS A 174 -38.02 -33.38 10.08
CA CYS A 174 -38.50 -33.71 8.72
C CYS A 174 -39.69 -32.84 8.25
N ASP A 175 -40.60 -32.49 9.16
CA ASP A 175 -41.73 -31.59 8.91
C ASP A 175 -41.33 -30.13 8.67
N ALA A 176 -40.21 -29.67 9.23
CA ALA A 176 -39.67 -28.34 8.97
C ALA A 176 -38.98 -28.30 7.60
N TRP A 177 -38.29 -29.38 7.21
CA TRP A 177 -37.66 -29.52 5.90
C TRP A 177 -38.68 -29.62 4.77
N SER A 178 -39.80 -30.30 4.97
CA SER A 178 -40.86 -30.44 3.95
C SER A 178 -41.55 -29.11 3.61
N LYS A 179 -41.47 -28.11 4.50
CA LYS A 179 -42.00 -26.76 4.29
C LYS A 179 -41.06 -25.86 3.49
N GLN A 180 -39.81 -26.23 3.31
CA GLN A 180 -38.83 -25.41 2.57
C GLN A 180 -39.12 -25.46 1.07
N ALA A 181 -39.18 -24.28 0.44
CA ALA A 181 -39.45 -24.16 -0.99
C ALA A 181 -38.17 -24.35 -1.81
N GLY A 182 -37.89 -25.57 -2.24
CA GLY A 182 -36.82 -25.87 -3.20
C GLY A 182 -35.96 -27.06 -2.81
N ARG A 183 -34.99 -27.38 -3.67
CA ARG A 183 -34.08 -28.51 -3.44
C ARG A 183 -32.92 -28.07 -2.55
N ILE A 184 -32.75 -28.77 -1.44
CA ILE A 184 -31.63 -28.60 -0.50
C ILE A 184 -30.85 -29.90 -0.47
N THR A 185 -29.53 -29.78 -0.51
CA THR A 185 -28.62 -30.91 -0.30
C THR A 185 -27.96 -30.71 1.05
N ALA A 186 -27.93 -31.74 1.88
CA ALA A 186 -27.25 -31.74 3.16
C ALA A 186 -26.20 -32.86 3.22
N ILE A 187 -25.10 -32.60 3.92
CA ILE A 187 -24.05 -33.57 4.21
C ILE A 187 -23.99 -33.75 5.72
N CYS A 188 -24.31 -34.96 6.18
CA CYS A 188 -24.25 -35.35 7.58
C CYS A 188 -22.89 -35.98 7.89
N LEU A 189 -22.13 -35.40 8.82
CA LEU A 189 -20.76 -35.80 9.13
C LEU A 189 -20.67 -37.21 9.71
N ASP A 190 -21.62 -37.59 10.57
CA ASP A 190 -21.72 -38.92 11.17
C ASP A 190 -22.01 -40.05 10.16
N SER A 191 -22.49 -39.69 8.96
CA SER A 191 -22.91 -40.62 7.91
C SER A 191 -21.93 -40.64 6.73
N LEU A 192 -20.82 -39.90 6.81
CA LEU A 192 -19.82 -39.87 5.76
C LEU A 192 -19.13 -41.24 5.66
N PRO A 193 -18.96 -41.78 4.44
CA PRO A 193 -18.16 -42.97 4.26
C PRO A 193 -16.71 -42.65 4.64
N GLY A 194 -16.08 -43.57 5.38
CA GLY A 194 -14.68 -43.42 5.76
C GLY A 194 -13.79 -43.23 4.53
N TYR A 195 -13.00 -42.16 4.52
CA TYR A 195 -12.01 -41.94 3.47
C TYR A 195 -10.90 -43.00 3.59
N ARG A 196 -10.77 -43.83 2.56
CA ARG A 196 -9.64 -44.74 2.41
C ARG A 196 -8.72 -44.21 1.32
N GLU A 197 -7.45 -44.05 1.64
CA GLU A 197 -6.40 -43.91 0.63
C GLU A 197 -6.18 -45.30 0.03
N ASP A 198 -6.93 -45.61 -1.03
CA ASP A 198 -6.72 -46.83 -1.77
C ASP A 198 -5.42 -46.64 -2.56
N GLY A 199 -4.30 -47.13 -2.02
CA GLY A 199 -2.93 -46.95 -2.55
C GLY A 199 -2.66 -47.63 -3.90
N HIS A 200 -3.65 -47.77 -4.77
CA HIS A 200 -3.57 -48.51 -6.03
C HIS A 200 -3.17 -47.65 -7.23
N TRP A 201 -3.26 -46.32 -7.13
CA TRP A 201 -2.87 -45.44 -8.21
C TRP A 201 -2.06 -44.26 -7.69
N CYS A 202 -0.81 -44.18 -8.12
CA CYS A 202 0.05 -43.01 -7.95
C CYS A 202 -0.02 -42.15 -9.21
N LEU A 203 0.23 -40.84 -9.06
CA LEU A 203 0.53 -40.01 -10.22
C LEU A 203 1.64 -40.70 -11.05
N PRO A 204 1.60 -40.62 -12.39
CA PRO A 204 2.73 -41.01 -13.22
C PRO A 204 4.02 -40.33 -12.73
N GLU A 205 5.17 -41.01 -12.78
CA GLU A 205 6.45 -40.53 -12.20
C GLU A 205 6.87 -39.11 -12.66
N ASN A 206 6.38 -38.66 -13.82
CA ASN A 206 6.67 -37.33 -14.39
C ASN A 206 5.53 -36.30 -14.21
N SER A 207 4.45 -36.65 -13.50
CA SER A 207 3.33 -35.74 -13.29
C SER A 207 3.49 -34.98 -11.98
N ALA A 208 3.56 -33.65 -12.08
CA ALA A 208 3.54 -32.73 -10.95
C ALA A 208 2.11 -32.31 -10.56
N ALA A 209 1.08 -33.04 -11.01
CA ALA A 209 -0.32 -32.69 -10.81
C ALA A 209 -0.69 -32.74 -9.31
N PRO A 210 -0.98 -31.60 -8.67
CA PRO A 210 -1.27 -31.57 -7.24
C PRO A 210 -2.67 -32.12 -6.96
N ARG A 211 -2.84 -32.70 -5.76
CA ARG A 211 -4.17 -33.05 -5.25
C ARG A 211 -4.87 -31.77 -4.81
N MET A 212 -6.16 -31.67 -5.10
CA MET A 212 -6.93 -30.48 -4.74
C MET A 212 -6.97 -30.24 -3.22
N ILE A 213 -6.95 -31.31 -2.43
CA ILE A 213 -6.92 -31.22 -0.96
C ILE A 213 -5.68 -30.49 -0.41
N ASP A 214 -4.56 -30.52 -1.14
CA ASP A 214 -3.30 -29.88 -0.73
C ASP A 214 -3.27 -28.39 -1.10
N LEU A 215 -4.22 -27.94 -1.92
CA LEU A 215 -4.35 -26.56 -2.39
C LEU A 215 -5.40 -25.75 -1.61
N VAL A 216 -6.05 -26.36 -0.61
CA VAL A 216 -7.11 -25.74 0.18
C VAL A 216 -6.77 -25.77 1.67
N ARG A 217 -7.23 -24.74 2.38
CA ARG A 217 -7.20 -24.64 3.84
C ARG A 217 -8.61 -24.89 4.38
N TYR A 218 -8.71 -25.63 5.48
CA TYR A 218 -9.97 -25.95 6.15
C TYR A 218 -9.71 -26.30 7.64
N PRO A 219 -10.70 -26.15 8.54
CA PRO A 219 -10.57 -26.53 9.94
C PRO A 219 -10.36 -28.05 10.12
N ALA A 220 -9.45 -28.41 11.03
CA ALA A 220 -8.99 -29.80 11.20
C ALA A 220 -10.12 -30.79 11.55
N GLU A 221 -11.14 -30.34 12.27
CA GLU A 221 -12.32 -31.15 12.63
C GLU A 221 -13.08 -31.67 11.41
N TYR A 222 -13.04 -30.96 10.29
CA TYR A 222 -13.72 -31.34 9.04
C TYR A 222 -12.80 -32.07 8.06
N LYS A 223 -11.61 -32.52 8.49
CA LYS A 223 -10.69 -33.29 7.65
C LYS A 223 -11.35 -34.50 6.95
N PRO A 224 -12.22 -35.31 7.61
CA PRO A 224 -12.89 -36.42 6.94
C PRO A 224 -13.77 -35.96 5.76
N LEU A 225 -14.51 -34.86 5.93
CA LEU A 225 -15.32 -34.27 4.88
C LEU A 225 -14.46 -33.71 3.74
N ALA A 226 -13.38 -33.01 4.08
CA ALA A 226 -12.46 -32.46 3.10
C ALA A 226 -11.83 -33.55 2.22
N LEU A 227 -11.35 -34.64 2.85
CA LEU A 227 -10.84 -35.80 2.13
C LEU A 227 -11.91 -36.50 1.29
N HIS A 228 -13.14 -36.59 1.79
CA HIS A 228 -14.26 -37.16 1.04
C HIS A 228 -14.55 -36.36 -0.24
N LEU A 229 -14.57 -35.02 -0.16
CA LEU A 229 -14.94 -34.15 -1.26
C LEU A 229 -13.79 -33.90 -2.27
N LEU A 230 -12.57 -33.72 -1.77
CA LEU A 230 -11.43 -33.24 -2.55
C LEU A 230 -10.21 -34.18 -2.50
N GLY A 231 -10.20 -35.19 -1.63
CA GLY A 231 -9.05 -36.09 -1.46
C GLY A 231 -8.78 -37.00 -2.66
N ARG A 232 -9.77 -37.24 -3.53
CA ARG A 232 -9.62 -37.94 -4.82
C ARG A 232 -9.76 -36.99 -6.02
N THR A 233 -9.50 -35.69 -5.83
CA THR A 233 -9.57 -34.69 -6.90
C THR A 233 -8.17 -34.21 -7.25
N ILE A 234 -7.85 -34.19 -8.53
CA ILE A 234 -6.52 -33.85 -9.05
C ILE A 234 -6.63 -32.68 -10.02
N LEU A 235 -5.75 -31.70 -9.85
CA LEU A 235 -5.62 -30.58 -10.78
C LEU A 235 -4.71 -30.97 -11.94
N VAL A 236 -5.21 -30.83 -13.16
CA VAL A 236 -4.48 -31.09 -14.40
C VAL A 236 -4.48 -29.85 -15.30
N ASP A 237 -3.61 -29.82 -16.30
CA ASP A 237 -3.58 -28.69 -17.24
C ASP A 237 -4.62 -28.86 -18.35
N THR A 238 -4.93 -30.10 -18.76
CA THR A 238 -5.86 -30.38 -19.88
C THR A 238 -6.75 -31.61 -19.64
N LEU A 239 -7.91 -31.65 -20.32
CA LEU A 239 -8.77 -32.84 -20.34
C LEU A 239 -8.11 -34.06 -21.01
N ALA A 240 -7.18 -33.84 -21.95
CA ALA A 240 -6.42 -34.91 -22.57
C ALA A 240 -5.52 -35.62 -21.55
N GLU A 241 -4.86 -34.84 -20.68
CA GLU A 241 -4.09 -35.36 -19.56
C GLU A 241 -4.98 -36.13 -18.56
N ALA A 242 -6.14 -35.56 -18.18
CA ALA A 242 -7.12 -36.26 -17.35
C ALA A 242 -7.51 -37.63 -17.95
N ASN A 243 -7.77 -37.69 -19.26
CA ASN A 243 -8.14 -38.93 -19.93
C ASN A 243 -7.00 -39.97 -19.94
N ALA A 244 -5.76 -39.52 -20.13
CA ALA A 244 -4.58 -40.39 -20.06
C ALA A 244 -4.38 -40.96 -18.63
N MET A 245 -4.55 -40.13 -17.60
CA MET A 245 -4.48 -40.54 -16.19
C MET A 245 -5.59 -41.53 -15.81
N ARG A 246 -6.82 -41.29 -16.27
CA ARG A 246 -7.93 -42.24 -16.09
C ARG A 246 -7.65 -43.59 -16.75
N SER A 247 -7.06 -43.58 -17.93
CA SER A 247 -6.75 -44.81 -18.68
C SER A 247 -5.63 -45.63 -18.04
N SER A 248 -4.72 -44.98 -17.31
CA SER A 248 -3.58 -45.60 -16.61
C SER A 248 -3.87 -46.02 -15.17
N GLY A 249 -5.14 -46.07 -14.76
CA GLY A 249 -5.56 -46.57 -13.44
C GLY A 249 -6.30 -45.55 -12.56
N GLY A 250 -6.31 -44.27 -12.93
CA GLY A 250 -6.97 -43.20 -12.18
C GLY A 250 -8.50 -43.16 -12.30
N ARG A 251 -9.17 -44.27 -12.65
CA ARG A 251 -10.63 -44.28 -12.91
C ARG A 251 -11.48 -43.87 -11.69
N GLY A 252 -10.99 -44.08 -10.48
CA GLY A 252 -11.66 -43.66 -9.24
C GLY A 252 -11.46 -42.20 -8.84
N TYR A 253 -10.71 -41.42 -9.63
CA TYR A 253 -10.37 -40.02 -9.33
C TYR A 253 -11.21 -39.05 -10.15
N ARG A 254 -11.46 -37.89 -9.56
CA ARG A 254 -11.96 -36.69 -10.24
C ARG A 254 -10.77 -35.89 -10.75
N PHE A 255 -10.85 -35.37 -11.96
CA PHE A 255 -9.85 -34.48 -12.54
C PHE A 255 -10.51 -33.15 -12.84
N VAL A 256 -9.82 -32.06 -12.53
CA VAL A 256 -10.27 -30.70 -12.83
C VAL A 256 -9.17 -29.95 -13.55
N THR A 257 -9.50 -29.24 -14.63
CA THR A 257 -8.54 -28.41 -15.35
C THR A 257 -8.44 -27.03 -14.73
N ARG A 258 -7.35 -26.30 -14.99
CA ARG A 258 -7.23 -24.87 -14.61
C ARG A 258 -8.33 -23.99 -15.18
N ARG A 259 -9.02 -24.44 -16.24
CA ARG A 259 -10.15 -23.75 -16.85
C ARG A 259 -11.50 -24.08 -16.20
N GLY A 260 -11.52 -24.98 -15.20
CA GLY A 260 -12.73 -25.40 -14.50
C GLY A 260 -13.50 -26.54 -15.16
N GLU A 261 -12.94 -27.21 -16.17
CA GLU A 261 -13.56 -28.40 -16.75
C GLU A 261 -13.35 -29.58 -15.79
N VAL A 262 -14.40 -30.36 -15.52
CA VAL A 262 -14.35 -31.44 -14.52
C VAL A 262 -14.67 -32.76 -15.17
N ALA A 263 -13.77 -33.74 -15.04
CA ALA A 263 -14.02 -35.14 -15.35
C ALA A 263 -14.26 -35.91 -14.05
N GLN A 264 -15.49 -36.34 -13.82
CA GLN A 264 -15.91 -37.10 -12.65
C GLN A 264 -15.46 -38.57 -12.74
N SER A 265 -15.30 -39.22 -11.58
CA SER A 265 -14.89 -40.62 -11.48
C SER A 265 -15.87 -41.59 -12.17
N ASP A 266 -17.15 -41.26 -12.18
CA ASP A 266 -18.23 -42.04 -12.81
C ASP A 266 -18.32 -41.88 -14.35
N GLY A 267 -17.48 -41.03 -14.94
CA GLY A 267 -17.45 -40.80 -16.39
C GLY A 267 -18.22 -39.58 -16.85
N MET A 268 -18.90 -38.85 -15.95
CA MET A 268 -19.48 -37.56 -16.31
C MET A 268 -18.39 -36.52 -16.57
N ILE A 269 -18.58 -35.69 -17.60
CA ILE A 269 -17.69 -34.57 -17.92
C ILE A 269 -18.52 -33.29 -17.91
N GLN A 270 -18.09 -32.33 -17.12
CA GLN A 270 -18.68 -31.00 -17.03
C GLN A 270 -17.77 -30.03 -17.77
N LEU A 271 -18.33 -29.43 -18.82
CA LEU A 271 -17.67 -28.43 -19.66
C LEU A 271 -18.38 -27.10 -19.49
N GLY A 272 -17.62 -26.01 -19.54
CA GLY A 272 -18.14 -24.66 -19.37
C GLY A 272 -17.11 -23.75 -18.74
N ASP A 273 -17.36 -22.45 -18.85
CA ASP A 273 -16.50 -21.44 -18.26
C ASP A 273 -16.84 -21.25 -16.76
N LEU A 274 -15.82 -20.93 -15.97
CA LEU A 274 -15.91 -20.59 -14.55
C LEU A 274 -16.76 -19.33 -14.29
N SER A 275 -17.06 -18.57 -15.34
CA SER A 275 -17.66 -17.22 -15.28
C SER A 275 -19.12 -17.16 -14.83
N ARG A 276 -19.84 -18.27 -14.63
CA ARG A 276 -21.29 -18.17 -14.44
C ARG A 276 -21.75 -17.69 -13.07
N LYS A 277 -21.02 -17.95 -11.98
CA LYS A 277 -21.26 -17.38 -10.63
C LYS A 277 -20.00 -17.51 -9.78
N VAL A 278 -19.47 -16.39 -9.27
CA VAL A 278 -18.38 -16.41 -8.28
C VAL A 278 -18.91 -17.02 -6.98
N GLY A 279 -18.35 -18.15 -6.55
CA GLY A 279 -18.81 -18.85 -5.35
C GLY A 279 -18.33 -18.19 -4.05
N ALA A 280 -18.54 -18.89 -2.95
CA ALA A 280 -18.17 -18.39 -1.62
C ALA A 280 -16.65 -18.43 -1.37
N ILE A 281 -15.92 -19.34 -2.01
CA ILE A 281 -14.49 -19.57 -1.81
C ILE A 281 -13.70 -18.48 -2.54
N THR A 282 -14.05 -18.20 -3.80
CA THR A 282 -13.42 -17.16 -4.62
C THR A 282 -13.63 -15.78 -4.00
N ARG A 283 -14.85 -15.48 -3.54
CA ARG A 283 -15.12 -14.21 -2.82
C ARG A 283 -14.28 -14.07 -1.56
N ARG A 284 -14.05 -15.16 -0.82
CA ARG A 284 -13.20 -15.13 0.37
C ARG A 284 -11.73 -14.94 0.03
N GLY A 285 -11.25 -15.61 -1.02
CA GLY A 285 -9.92 -15.36 -1.58
C GLY A 285 -9.74 -13.89 -1.97
N GLU A 286 -10.75 -13.29 -2.62
CA GLU A 286 -10.73 -11.85 -2.94
C GLU A 286 -10.72 -10.97 -1.70
N LEU A 287 -11.55 -11.26 -0.69
CA LEU A 287 -11.57 -10.49 0.56
C LEU A 287 -10.25 -10.55 1.31
N ASN A 288 -9.65 -11.74 1.41
CA ASN A 288 -8.34 -11.91 2.03
C ASN A 288 -7.27 -11.11 1.27
N ARG A 289 -7.30 -11.15 -0.07
CA ARG A 289 -6.37 -10.38 -0.90
C ARG A 289 -6.54 -8.88 -0.72
N VAL A 290 -7.78 -8.39 -0.71
CA VAL A 290 -8.09 -6.98 -0.47
C VAL A 290 -7.65 -6.55 0.93
N ALA A 291 -7.79 -7.42 1.94
CA ALA A 291 -7.32 -7.14 3.29
C ALA A 291 -5.79 -7.04 3.37
N GLU A 292 -5.05 -7.93 2.70
CA GLU A 292 -3.60 -7.85 2.58
C GLU A 292 -3.15 -6.55 1.89
N ASP A 293 -3.77 -6.22 0.74
CA ASP A 293 -3.46 -5.02 -0.02
C ASP A 293 -3.74 -3.75 0.80
N LEU A 294 -4.85 -3.72 1.57
CA LEU A 294 -5.16 -2.63 2.49
C LEU A 294 -4.12 -2.48 3.60
N HIS A 295 -3.69 -3.59 4.20
CA HIS A 295 -2.66 -3.56 5.25
C HIS A 295 -1.33 -3.02 4.73
N GLN A 296 -0.89 -3.47 3.54
CA GLN A 296 0.31 -2.94 2.90
C GLN A 296 0.17 -1.45 2.61
N LEU A 297 -0.97 -1.03 2.06
CA LEU A 297 -1.22 0.36 1.71
C LEU A 297 -1.28 1.27 2.94
N ASP A 298 -1.83 0.80 4.05
CA ASP A 298 -1.84 1.52 5.33
C ASP A 298 -0.43 1.74 5.89
N ALA A 299 0.46 0.74 5.76
CA ALA A 299 1.86 0.88 6.14
C ALA A 299 2.60 1.92 5.26
N GLU A 300 2.36 1.91 3.95
CA GLU A 300 2.92 2.89 3.01
C GLU A 300 2.42 4.31 3.29
N ILE A 301 1.11 4.50 3.52
CA ILE A 301 0.51 5.79 3.88
C ILE A 301 1.12 6.33 5.18
N THR A 302 1.29 5.47 6.18
CA THR A 302 1.89 5.86 7.47
C THR A 302 3.33 6.34 7.28
N THR A 303 4.11 5.63 6.46
CA THR A 303 5.50 5.99 6.15
C THR A 303 5.58 7.33 5.42
N LEU A 304 4.76 7.53 4.38
CA LEU A 304 4.70 8.79 3.62
C LEU A 304 4.24 9.96 4.49
N ALA A 305 3.26 9.73 5.38
CA ALA A 305 2.78 10.76 6.31
C ALA A 305 3.89 11.21 7.27
N GLN A 306 4.68 10.27 7.80
CA GLN A 306 5.84 10.59 8.63
C GLN A 306 6.90 11.39 7.87
N GLN A 307 7.22 10.98 6.64
CA GLN A 307 8.18 11.71 5.78
C GLN A 307 7.71 13.14 5.47
N SER A 308 6.42 13.32 5.16
CA SER A 308 5.85 14.66 4.94
C SER A 308 5.90 15.53 6.21
N GLY A 309 5.66 14.94 7.38
CA GLY A 309 5.73 15.64 8.66
C GLY A 309 7.15 16.08 9.02
N GLN A 310 8.16 15.25 8.71
CA GLN A 310 9.57 15.61 8.89
C GLN A 310 10.01 16.70 7.92
N CYS A 311 9.55 16.68 6.66
CA CYS A 311 9.86 17.74 5.69
C CYS A 311 9.25 19.09 6.08
N ASP A 312 8.01 19.10 6.62
CA ASP A 312 7.35 20.32 7.12
C ASP A 312 8.07 20.89 8.36
N GLN A 313 8.56 20.03 9.26
CA GLN A 313 9.34 20.47 10.44
C GLN A 313 10.71 21.02 10.07
N ASN A 314 11.41 20.42 9.11
CA ASN A 314 12.70 20.92 8.62
C ASN A 314 12.57 22.18 7.75
N GLY A 315 11.35 22.51 7.30
CA GLY A 315 11.04 23.71 6.54
C GLY A 315 10.65 24.94 7.38
N LYS A 316 10.37 24.76 8.67
CA LYS A 316 10.08 25.82 9.65
C LYS A 316 11.33 26.27 10.38
#